data_AF-A0A9J6GUS7-F1
#
_entry.id   AF-A0A9J6GUS7-F1
#
_cell.length_a   1.000
_cell.length_b   1.000
_cell.length_c   1.000
_cell.angle_alpha   90.00
_cell.angle_beta   90.00
_cell.angle_gamma   90.00
#
_symmetry.space_group_name_H-M   'P 1'
#
loop_
_entity.id
_entity.type
_entity.pdbx_description
1 polymer ?
#
loop_
_entity_poly.entity_id
_entity_poly.type
_entity_poly.pdbx_seq_one_letter_code
_entity_poly.pdbx_strand_id
1 'polypeptide(L)'
;MHPSHHQDHRQAMDMALHKQYHSNPEVCYADTVSYPGRSAVTAVVVDHRGKAVSSCSLTTSRTDTGEEVAIALTITGTRASVIISDSKTAMRIYARGRVSSTEAAPL
;
A
#
# COMPACT_ATOMS: atom_id res chain seq x y z
N MET A 1 11.18 9.79 1.48
CA MET A 1 11.52 9.76 0.04
C MET A 1 11.43 11.20 -0.50
N HIS A 2 12.40 11.70 -1.28
CA HIS A 2 12.28 13.01 -1.93
C HIS A 2 11.44 12.86 -3.22
N PRO A 3 10.35 13.62 -3.42
CA PRO A 3 9.36 13.33 -4.48
C PRO A 3 9.90 13.45 -5.91
N SER A 4 10.91 14.27 -6.13
CA SER A 4 11.25 14.79 -7.46
C SER A 4 12.39 14.09 -8.23
N HIS A 5 13.16 13.16 -7.64
CA HIS A 5 14.40 12.68 -8.28
C HIS A 5 14.32 11.31 -8.97
N HIS A 6 13.22 10.55 -8.83
CA HIS A 6 13.12 9.19 -9.37
C HIS A 6 11.79 8.89 -10.10
N GLN A 7 11.11 9.90 -10.66
CA GLN A 7 9.82 9.70 -11.33
C GLN A 7 9.90 8.70 -12.49
N ASP A 8 10.91 8.84 -13.35
CA ASP A 8 11.08 7.98 -14.53
C ASP A 8 11.34 6.52 -14.15
N HIS A 9 12.11 6.30 -13.08
CA HIS A 9 12.34 4.97 -12.54
C HIS A 9 11.09 4.37 -11.90
N ARG A 10 10.27 5.18 -11.22
CA ARG A 10 8.98 4.72 -10.65
C ARG A 10 7.99 4.37 -11.75
N GLN A 11 7.87 5.18 -12.80
CA GLN A 11 7.04 4.88 -13.95
C GLN A 11 7.50 3.62 -14.69
N ALA A 12 8.81 3.44 -14.90
CA ALA A 12 9.36 2.22 -15.49
C ALA A 12 9.08 0.99 -14.61
N MET A 13 9.11 1.15 -13.28
CA MET A 13 8.80 0.08 -12.33
C MET A 13 7.30 -0.25 -12.32
N ASP A 14 6.42 0.75 -12.33
CA ASP A 14 4.97 0.57 -12.44
C ASP A 14 4.59 -0.14 -13.74
N MET A 15 5.21 0.26 -14.86
CA MET A 15 5.01 -0.41 -16.15
C MET A 15 5.53 -1.86 -16.13
N ALA A 16 6.66 -2.13 -15.49
CA ALA A 16 7.20 -3.48 -15.36
C ALA A 16 6.31 -4.36 -14.46
N LEU A 17 5.85 -3.83 -13.32
CA LEU A 17 4.95 -4.50 -12.39
C LEU A 17 3.58 -4.75 -13.04
N HIS A 18 3.05 -3.79 -13.77
CA HIS A 18 1.81 -3.97 -14.53
C HIS A 18 1.99 -5.04 -15.60
N LYS A 19 3.05 -4.97 -16.42
CA LYS A 19 3.32 -5.99 -17.44
C LYS A 19 3.42 -7.40 -16.86
N GLN A 20 4.06 -7.55 -15.71
CA GLN A 20 4.28 -8.85 -15.06
C GLN A 20 3.02 -9.40 -14.37
N TYR A 21 2.18 -8.54 -13.80
CA TYR A 21 1.13 -8.99 -12.87
C TYR A 21 -0.30 -8.61 -13.29
N HIS A 22 -0.51 -7.80 -14.33
CA HIS A 22 -1.86 -7.37 -14.76
C HIS A 22 -2.83 -8.53 -15.06
N SER A 23 -2.32 -9.68 -15.47
CA SER A 23 -3.13 -10.87 -15.78
C SER A 23 -3.25 -11.85 -14.62
N ASN A 24 -2.58 -11.62 -13.49
CA ASN A 24 -2.62 -12.51 -12.33
C ASN A 24 -3.73 -12.09 -11.36
N PRO A 25 -4.84 -12.86 -11.27
CA PRO A 25 -5.97 -12.51 -10.41
C PRO A 25 -5.68 -12.61 -8.91
N GLU A 26 -4.56 -13.23 -8.54
CA GLU A 26 -4.15 -13.38 -7.13
C GLU A 26 -3.20 -12.28 -6.66
N VAL A 27 -2.96 -11.26 -7.48
CA VAL A 27 -2.15 -10.09 -7.10
C VAL A 27 -3.02 -8.98 -6.54
N CYS A 28 -2.56 -8.36 -5.46
CA CYS A 28 -3.05 -7.09 -4.98
C CYS A 28 -1.90 -6.10 -4.75
N TYR A 29 -2.19 -4.83 -4.99
CA TYR A 29 -1.31 -3.69 -4.77
C TYR A 29 -1.73 -2.98 -3.49
N ALA A 30 -0.77 -2.77 -2.58
CA ALA A 30 -0.96 -2.08 -1.31
C ALA A 30 -0.23 -0.74 -1.36
N ASP A 31 -0.94 0.33 -1.02
CA ASP A 31 -0.43 1.70 -1.04
C ASP A 31 -1.12 2.55 0.03
N THR A 32 -0.54 3.72 0.34
CA THR A 32 -1.17 4.72 1.19
C THR A 32 -1.09 6.13 0.63
N VAL A 33 -2.13 6.91 0.96
CA VAL A 33 -2.18 8.33 0.60
C VAL A 33 -2.48 9.18 1.84
N SER A 34 -1.75 10.28 1.99
CA SER A 34 -1.98 11.28 3.04
C SER A 34 -3.13 12.21 2.66
N TYR A 35 -3.94 12.61 3.64
CA TYR A 35 -4.89 13.70 3.44
C TYR A 35 -4.20 15.06 3.62
N PRO A 36 -4.19 15.93 2.59
CA PRO A 36 -3.63 17.27 2.73
C PRO A 36 -4.30 18.04 3.88
N GLY A 37 -3.50 18.64 4.77
CA GLY A 37 -3.99 19.45 5.88
C GLY A 37 -4.64 18.65 7.02
N ARG A 38 -4.56 17.31 7.04
CA ARG A 38 -5.06 16.47 8.14
C ARG A 38 -3.98 15.49 8.60
N SER A 39 -3.94 15.21 9.90
CA SER A 39 -3.13 14.12 10.45
C SER A 39 -3.84 12.78 10.25
N ALA A 40 -4.13 12.46 8.98
CA ALA A 40 -4.78 11.22 8.57
C ALA A 40 -4.19 10.72 7.26
N VAL A 41 -4.16 9.40 7.11
CA VAL A 41 -3.83 8.71 5.87
C VAL A 41 -4.92 7.69 5.55
N THR A 42 -4.98 7.26 4.30
CA THR A 42 -5.81 6.13 3.88
C THR A 42 -4.93 5.05 3.30
N ALA A 43 -5.07 3.84 3.83
CA ALA A 43 -4.51 2.63 3.26
C ALA A 43 -5.48 2.09 2.20
N VAL A 44 -4.97 1.72 1.03
CA VAL A 44 -5.77 1.23 -0.10
C VAL A 44 -5.19 -0.07 -0.60
N VAL A 45 -6.07 -1.02 -0.92
CA VAL A 45 -5.75 -2.27 -1.60
C VAL A 45 -6.48 -2.30 -2.93
N VAL A 46 -5.71 -2.50 -4.00
CA VAL A 46 -6.19 -2.51 -5.38
C VAL A 46 -5.91 -3.88 -6.00
N ASP A 47 -6.88 -4.45 -6.71
CA ASP A 47 -6.69 -5.71 -7.43
C ASP A 47 -5.87 -5.55 -8.72
N HIS A 48 -5.59 -6.67 -9.39
CA HIS A 48 -4.87 -6.72 -10.66
C HIS A 48 -5.51 -5.90 -11.81
N ARG A 49 -6.78 -5.51 -11.69
CA ARG A 49 -7.54 -4.72 -12.68
C ARG A 49 -7.54 -3.22 -12.36
N GLY A 50 -6.88 -2.81 -11.28
CA GLY A 50 -6.90 -1.43 -10.83
C GLY A 50 -8.16 -1.08 -10.02
N LYS A 51 -8.97 -2.06 -9.58
CA LYS A 51 -10.15 -1.80 -8.75
C LYS A 51 -9.79 -1.82 -7.28
N ALA A 52 -10.18 -0.78 -6.54
CA ALA A 52 -10.07 -0.79 -5.07
C ALA A 52 -10.98 -1.89 -4.49
N VAL A 53 -10.39 -2.82 -3.75
CA VAL A 53 -11.08 -3.97 -3.13
C VAL A 53 -11.17 -3.86 -1.62
N SER A 54 -10.29 -3.07 -1.00
CA SER A 54 -10.34 -2.75 0.43
C SER A 54 -9.67 -1.42 0.69
N SER A 55 -10.11 -0.70 1.72
CA SER A 55 -9.48 0.53 2.17
C SER A 55 -9.85 0.84 3.61
N CYS A 56 -8.98 1.53 4.34
CA CYS A 56 -9.31 2.10 5.64
C CYS A 56 -8.58 3.42 5.88
N SER A 57 -9.22 4.32 6.62
CA SER A 57 -8.58 5.56 7.08
C SER A 57 -7.97 5.38 8.47
N LEU A 58 -6.85 6.05 8.70
CA LEU A 58 -6.06 5.97 9.92
C LEU A 58 -5.78 7.39 10.42
N THR A 59 -5.96 7.63 11.72
CA THR A 59 -5.59 8.89 12.36
C THR A 59 -4.09 8.89 12.65
N THR A 60 -3.29 9.13 11.62
CA THR A 60 -1.83 9.27 11.72
C THR A 60 -1.30 10.24 10.66
N SER A 61 -0.20 10.92 10.96
CA SER A 61 0.57 11.72 9.99
C SER A 61 1.68 10.94 9.31
N ARG A 62 1.88 9.67 9.71
CA ARG A 62 2.98 8.82 9.23
C ARG A 62 2.52 7.97 8.06
N THR A 63 3.00 8.29 6.87
CA THR A 63 2.77 7.47 5.66
C THR A 63 3.32 6.06 5.84
N ASP A 64 4.51 5.89 6.43
CA ASP A 64 5.08 4.55 6.66
C ASP A 64 4.12 3.63 7.45
N THR A 65 3.39 4.20 8.41
CA THR A 65 2.37 3.46 9.17
C THR A 65 1.16 3.10 8.31
N GLY A 66 0.74 4.00 7.41
CA GLY A 66 -0.30 3.71 6.43
C GLY A 66 0.08 2.56 5.48
N GLU A 67 1.33 2.53 5.02
CA GLU A 67 1.86 1.45 4.17
C GLU A 67 1.85 0.09 4.87
N GLU A 68 2.30 0.05 6.12
CA GLU A 68 2.26 -1.18 6.92
C GLU A 68 0.83 -1.70 7.09
N VAL A 69 -0.12 -0.79 7.32
CA VAL A 69 -1.54 -1.14 7.42
C VAL A 69 -2.10 -1.57 6.06
N ALA A 70 -1.69 -0.98 4.94
CA ALA A 70 -2.13 -1.40 3.61
C ALA A 70 -1.72 -2.86 3.31
N ILE A 71 -0.50 -3.25 3.69
CA ILE A 71 -0.05 -4.65 3.61
C ILE A 71 -0.92 -5.54 4.51
N ALA A 72 -1.11 -5.16 5.78
CA ALA A 72 -1.94 -5.92 6.73
C ALA A 72 -3.40 -6.06 6.26
N LEU A 73 -3.96 -5.00 5.68
CA LEU A 73 -5.31 -4.97 5.12
C LEU A 73 -5.44 -5.88 3.91
N THR A 74 -4.40 -5.99 3.08
CA THR A 74 -4.38 -6.92 1.95
C THR A 74 -4.48 -8.36 2.45
N ILE A 75 -3.69 -8.71 3.47
CA ILE A 75 -3.63 -10.07 4.03
C ILE A 75 -4.94 -10.47 4.70
N THR A 76 -5.55 -9.55 5.43
CA THR A 76 -6.78 -9.82 6.21
C THR A 76 -8.06 -9.65 5.38
N GLY A 77 -8.03 -8.78 4.36
CA GLY A 77 -9.20 -8.39 3.57
C GLY A 77 -9.29 -9.03 2.18
N THR A 78 -8.27 -9.77 1.72
CA THR A 78 -8.27 -10.37 0.38
C THR A 78 -7.81 -11.83 0.40
N ARG A 79 -7.86 -12.49 -0.77
CA ARG A 79 -7.28 -13.82 -1.00
C ARG A 79 -6.01 -13.75 -1.85
N ALA A 80 -5.36 -12.59 -1.92
CA ALA A 80 -4.17 -12.41 -2.74
C ALA A 80 -3.05 -13.35 -2.27
N SER A 81 -2.40 -14.03 -3.23
CA SER A 81 -1.19 -14.83 -3.00
C SER A 81 0.08 -13.98 -3.16
N VAL A 82 -0.02 -12.85 -3.86
CA VAL A 82 1.08 -11.92 -4.11
C VAL A 82 0.65 -10.49 -3.74
N ILE A 83 1.44 -9.85 -2.88
CA ILE A 83 1.25 -8.46 -2.47
C ILE A 83 2.39 -7.62 -3.03
N ILE A 84 2.05 -6.55 -3.73
CA ILE A 84 3.01 -5.59 -4.28
C ILE A 84 2.88 -4.27 -3.52
N SER A 85 4.00 -3.77 -2.99
CA SER A 85 4.11 -2.46 -2.35
C SER A 85 5.43 -1.83 -2.76
N ASP A 86 5.47 -0.52 -2.94
CA ASP A 86 6.70 0.24 -3.21
C ASP A 86 7.44 0.64 -1.91
N SER A 87 6.81 0.45 -0.75
CA SER A 87 7.37 0.74 0.56
C SER A 87 8.29 -0.38 1.05
N LYS A 88 9.58 -0.27 0.72
CA LYS A 88 10.64 -1.15 1.24
C LYS A 88 10.66 -1.22 2.78
N THR A 89 10.29 -0.12 3.45
CA THR A 89 10.24 -0.07 4.91
C THR A 89 9.11 -0.94 5.45
N ALA A 90 7.90 -0.79 4.92
CA ALA A 90 6.75 -1.58 5.33
C ALA A 90 6.96 -3.08 5.05
N MET A 91 7.48 -3.43 3.88
CA MET A 91 7.83 -4.82 3.55
C MET A 91 8.81 -5.44 4.55
N ARG A 92 9.85 -4.69 4.97
CA ARG A 92 10.83 -5.18 5.95
C ARG A 92 10.25 -5.34 7.35
N ILE A 93 9.37 -4.43 7.76
CA ILE A 93 8.69 -4.51 9.07
C ILE A 93 7.76 -5.71 9.09
N TYR A 94 6.98 -5.88 8.02
CA TYR A 94 6.08 -7.02 7.87
C TYR A 94 6.84 -8.36 7.81
N ALA A 95 7.94 -8.45 7.06
CA ALA A 95 8.78 -9.66 6.98
C ALA A 95 9.37 -10.07 8.35
N ARG A 96 9.40 -9.17 9.33
CA ARG A 96 9.79 -9.45 10.72
C ARG A 96 8.62 -9.83 11.62
N GLY A 97 7.41 -10.01 11.06
CA GLY A 97 6.18 -10.33 11.78
C GLY A 97 5.63 -9.15 12.59
N ARG A 98 5.87 -7.90 12.16
CA ARG A 98 5.43 -6.70 12.87
C ARG A 98 4.57 -5.80 11.98
N VAL A 99 3.66 -5.06 12.61
CA VAL A 99 2.88 -3.96 12.02
C VAL A 99 2.74 -2.89 13.11
N SER A 100 2.87 -1.62 12.74
CA SER A 100 2.71 -0.50 13.66
C SER A 100 1.32 -0.51 14.31
N SER A 101 1.29 -0.28 15.63
CA SER A 101 0.04 -0.05 16.35
C SER A 101 -0.51 1.33 15.96
N THR A 102 -1.73 1.37 15.42
CA THR A 102 -2.44 2.63 15.10
C THR A 102 -3.94 2.41 15.19
N GLU A 103 -4.65 3.48 15.53
CA GLU A 103 -6.11 3.49 15.58
C GLU A 103 -6.68 3.77 14.19
N ALA A 104 -7.64 2.94 13.77
CA ALA A 104 -8.45 3.23 12.60
C ALA A 104 -9.32 4.45 12.87
N ALA A 105 -9.39 5.37 11.92
CA ALA A 105 -10.29 6.51 12.01
C ALA A 105 -11.74 6.00 11.91
N PRO A 106 -12.69 6.56 12.69
CA PRO A 106 -14.11 6.30 12.48
C PRO A 106 -14.52 6.76 11.06
N LEU A 107 -15.36 5.96 10.40
CA LEU A 107 -15.93 6.23 9.07
C LEU A 107 -16.89 7.41 9.08
#